data_AF-A0A7J6W345-F1
#
_entry.id   AF-A0A7J6W345-F1
#
_cell.length_a   1.000
_cell.length_b   1.000
_cell.length_c   1.000
_cell.angle_alpha   90.00
_cell.angle_beta   90.00
_cell.angle_gamma   90.00
#
_symmetry.space_group_name_H-M   'P 1'
#
loop_
_entity.id
_entity.type
_entity.pdbx_description
1 polymer ?
#
loop_
_entity_poly.entity_id
_entity_poly.type
_entity_poly.pdbx_seq_one_letter_code
_entity_poly.pdbx_strand_id
1 'polypeptide(L)'
;MASTQTIETHKENVEIYHGDEICKEKSLELLREIDMPNGLLPLKDILEVGYNRTTGFVWLKQKKAITHVFKSIGKNVSYAQEISAFVQNHRLKKVTGVKSRELLIWVTISDIFIDLKNSERIVFRTPAGMSRAFPVSAFVVNEEVEKKKNDEEVEKKNDEEVEKKKNDEEVEKKENDVEEVEKKENDVEEVEKK
;
A
#
# COMPACT_ATOMS: atom_id res chain seq x y z
N MET A 1 -5.79 10.45 20.78
CA MET A 1 -5.79 9.66 22.04
C MET A 1 -6.75 8.46 22.03
N ALA A 2 -7.64 8.27 21.04
CA ALA A 2 -8.61 7.16 21.02
C ALA A 2 -8.25 5.97 20.09
N SER A 3 -7.20 6.09 19.28
CA SER A 3 -6.81 5.06 18.31
C SER A 3 -5.92 3.96 18.89
N THR A 4 -5.05 4.28 19.85
CA THR A 4 -4.13 3.30 20.45
C THR A 4 -4.83 2.31 21.38
N GLN A 5 -5.91 2.74 22.05
CA GLN A 5 -6.59 1.95 23.08
C GLN A 5 -7.35 0.74 22.51
N THR A 6 -7.83 0.80 21.26
CA THR A 6 -8.55 -0.33 20.65
C THR A 6 -7.62 -1.51 20.31
N ILE A 7 -6.33 -1.24 20.10
CA ILE A 7 -5.33 -2.26 19.77
C ILE A 7 -4.92 -3.05 21.03
N GLU A 8 -4.86 -2.39 22.19
CA GLU A 8 -4.43 -3.02 23.45
C GLU A 8 -5.47 -3.98 24.04
N THR A 9 -6.76 -3.65 23.92
CA THR A 9 -7.86 -4.48 24.46
C THR A 9 -8.04 -5.81 23.73
N HIS A 10 -7.43 -5.98 22.56
CA HIS A 10 -7.53 -7.19 21.75
C HIS A 10 -6.21 -7.97 21.69
N LYS A 11 -5.24 -7.76 22.60
CA LYS A 11 -3.93 -8.45 22.57
C LYS A 11 -3.92 -9.88 23.09
N GLU A 12 -4.97 -10.35 23.75
CA GLU A 12 -5.06 -11.77 24.12
C GLU A 12 -5.33 -12.61 22.86
N ASN A 13 -4.43 -13.55 22.57
CA ASN A 13 -4.50 -14.49 21.45
C ASN A 13 -4.48 -13.84 20.05
N VAL A 14 -3.66 -12.80 19.86
CA VAL A 14 -3.39 -12.26 18.52
C VAL A 14 -2.21 -12.99 17.89
N GLU A 15 -2.43 -13.48 16.68
CA GLU A 15 -1.37 -13.91 15.78
C GLU A 15 -0.79 -12.67 15.09
N ILE A 16 0.44 -12.29 15.43
CA ILE A 16 1.15 -11.19 14.77
C ILE A 16 2.31 -11.76 13.98
N TYR A 17 2.35 -11.42 12.70
CA TYR A 17 3.39 -11.82 11.77
C TYR A 17 4.14 -10.58 11.27
N HIS A 18 5.45 -10.74 11.06
CA HIS A 18 6.32 -9.70 10.55
C HIS A 18 7.10 -10.21 9.34
N GLY A 19 7.42 -9.30 8.43
CA GLY A 19 8.16 -9.60 7.21
C GLY A 19 7.26 -9.82 6.00
N ASP A 20 7.68 -9.29 4.85
CA ASP A 20 6.86 -9.14 3.67
C ASP A 20 6.32 -10.48 3.13
N GLU A 21 7.16 -11.50 3.03
CA GLU A 21 6.76 -12.82 2.52
C GLU A 21 5.71 -13.51 3.40
N ILE A 22 5.97 -13.60 4.71
CA ILE A 22 5.05 -14.24 5.67
C ILE A 22 3.75 -13.45 5.77
N CYS A 23 3.82 -12.12 5.77
CA CYS A 23 2.64 -11.27 5.82
C CYS A 23 1.77 -11.41 4.57
N LYS A 24 2.37 -11.53 3.39
CA LYS A 24 1.67 -11.83 2.13
C LYS A 24 0.95 -13.17 2.22
N GLU A 25 1.65 -14.23 2.62
CA GLU A 25 1.09 -15.57 2.77
C GLU A 25 -0.09 -15.57 3.74
N LYS A 26 0.08 -14.99 4.94
CA LYS A 26 -0.96 -14.95 5.97
C LYS A 26 -2.16 -14.10 5.58
N SER A 27 -1.97 -13.02 4.83
CA SER A 27 -3.07 -12.23 4.28
C SER A 27 -3.89 -13.01 3.25
N LEU A 28 -3.24 -13.79 2.39
CA LEU A 28 -3.91 -14.65 1.41
C LEU A 28 -4.63 -15.82 2.09
N GLU A 29 -3.99 -16.45 3.08
CA GLU A 29 -4.61 -17.49 3.91
C GLU A 29 -5.88 -16.99 4.57
N LEU A 30 -5.84 -15.80 5.18
CA LEU A 30 -7.02 -15.18 5.79
C LEU A 30 -8.14 -14.95 4.76
N LEU A 31 -7.82 -14.38 3.59
CA LEU A 31 -8.82 -14.15 2.54
C LEU A 31 -9.46 -15.45 2.08
N ARG A 32 -8.69 -16.54 1.95
CA ARG A 32 -9.21 -17.88 1.64
C ARG A 32 -10.08 -18.43 2.78
N GLU A 33 -9.66 -18.25 4.04
CA GLU A 33 -10.41 -18.72 5.23
C GLU A 33 -11.81 -18.09 5.31
N ILE A 34 -11.95 -16.83 4.90
CA ILE A 34 -13.23 -16.12 4.91
C ILE A 34 -13.93 -16.08 3.54
N ASP A 35 -13.52 -16.92 2.59
CA ASP A 35 -14.10 -17.01 1.23
C ASP A 35 -14.16 -15.65 0.49
N MET A 36 -13.10 -14.84 0.63
CA MET A 36 -12.95 -13.55 -0.06
C MET A 36 -11.91 -13.65 -1.19
N PRO A 37 -12.02 -12.82 -2.24
CA PRO A 37 -11.13 -12.90 -3.40
C PRO A 37 -9.68 -12.54 -3.03
N ASN A 38 -8.72 -13.33 -3.51
CA ASN A 38 -7.30 -13.21 -3.17
C ASN A 38 -6.63 -11.92 -3.70
N GLY A 39 -7.23 -11.24 -4.67
CA GLY A 39 -6.75 -9.97 -5.25
C GLY A 39 -7.42 -8.73 -4.66
N LEU A 40 -8.12 -8.83 -3.53
CA LEU A 40 -8.79 -7.68 -2.91
C LEU A 40 -7.82 -6.63 -2.35
N LEU A 41 -6.61 -7.07 -1.98
CA LEU A 41 -5.58 -6.23 -1.38
C LEU A 41 -4.31 -6.26 -2.24
N PRO A 42 -3.73 -5.08 -2.57
CA PRO A 42 -2.40 -5.01 -3.17
C PRO A 42 -1.34 -5.28 -2.09
N LEU A 43 -0.92 -6.53 -1.98
CA LEU A 43 -0.01 -7.00 -0.92
C LEU A 43 1.45 -6.60 -1.22
N LYS A 44 1.78 -5.31 -1.09
CA LYS A 44 3.11 -4.76 -1.43
C LYS A 44 3.79 -4.11 -0.23
N ASP A 45 5.04 -4.48 0.01
CA ASP A 45 5.90 -3.95 1.08
C ASP A 45 5.21 -4.03 2.46
N ILE A 46 4.67 -5.21 2.80
CA ILE A 46 3.96 -5.43 4.05
C ILE A 46 4.96 -5.63 5.19
N LEU A 47 4.74 -4.92 6.28
CA LEU A 47 5.62 -4.96 7.46
C LEU A 47 5.06 -5.87 8.55
N GLU A 48 3.74 -5.84 8.73
CA GLU A 48 3.06 -6.51 9.83
C GLU A 48 1.63 -6.87 9.44
N VAL A 49 1.20 -8.06 9.84
CA VAL A 49 -0.20 -8.50 9.79
C VAL A 49 -0.54 -9.03 11.16
N GLY A 50 -1.65 -8.55 11.72
CA GLY A 50 -2.17 -9.04 12.98
C GLY A 50 -3.58 -9.58 12.80
N TYR A 51 -3.85 -10.74 13.39
CA TYR A 51 -5.17 -11.36 13.39
C TYR A 51 -5.56 -11.85 14.78
N ASN A 52 -6.64 -11.31 15.32
CA ASN A 52 -7.31 -11.85 16.49
C ASN A 52 -8.46 -12.77 16.02
N ARG A 53 -8.24 -14.09 16.08
CA ARG A 53 -9.26 -15.09 15.72
C ARG A 53 -10.51 -15.04 16.59
N THR A 54 -10.37 -14.65 17.85
CA THR A 54 -11.48 -14.60 18.82
C THR A 54 -12.47 -13.49 18.46
N THR A 55 -11.97 -12.31 18.09
CA THR A 55 -12.83 -11.15 17.78
C THR A 55 -13.06 -10.94 16.28
N GLY A 56 -12.30 -11.63 15.45
CA GLY A 56 -12.26 -11.40 14.01
C GLY A 56 -11.55 -10.10 13.63
N PHE A 57 -10.88 -9.42 14.55
CA PHE A 57 -10.18 -8.17 14.24
C PHE A 57 -8.87 -8.46 13.50
N VAL A 58 -8.68 -7.82 12.35
CA VAL A 58 -7.44 -7.90 11.56
C VAL A 58 -6.90 -6.52 11.28
N TRP A 59 -5.57 -6.41 11.22
CA TRP A 59 -4.91 -5.26 10.63
C TRP A 59 -3.74 -5.67 9.74
N LEU A 60 -3.40 -4.79 8.82
CA LEU A 60 -2.26 -4.88 7.92
C LEU A 60 -1.54 -3.54 7.93
N LYS A 61 -0.22 -3.57 8.10
CA LYS A 61 0.66 -2.41 7.98
C LYS A 61 1.61 -2.57 6.83
N GLN A 62 1.67 -1.55 5.98
CA GLN A 62 2.53 -1.47 4.82
C GLN A 62 3.47 -0.27 4.93
N LYS A 63 4.63 -0.34 4.28
CA LYS A 63 5.69 0.69 4.39
C LYS A 63 5.18 2.09 4.03
N LYS A 64 4.34 2.20 3.00
CA LYS A 64 3.75 3.46 2.52
C LYS A 64 2.33 3.24 2.01
N ALA A 65 1.51 4.29 2.03
CA ALA A 65 0.20 4.23 1.38
C ALA A 65 0.38 4.01 -0.14
N ILE A 66 -0.50 3.23 -0.75
CA ILE A 66 -0.46 2.91 -2.18
C ILE A 66 -1.82 3.16 -2.83
N THR A 67 -1.80 3.39 -4.14
CA THR A 67 -3.00 3.41 -4.96
C THR A 67 -2.92 2.27 -5.95
N HIS A 68 -3.97 1.44 -5.99
CA HIS A 68 -4.10 0.34 -6.91
C HIS A 68 -5.23 0.61 -7.91
N VAL A 69 -5.03 0.15 -9.14
CA VAL A 69 -6.00 0.30 -10.23
C VAL A 69 -6.55 -1.07 -10.58
N PHE A 70 -7.81 -1.31 -10.21
CA PHE A 70 -8.54 -2.48 -10.66
C PHE A 70 -8.98 -2.28 -12.11
N LYS A 71 -8.09 -2.64 -13.06
CA LYS A 71 -8.28 -2.41 -14.51
C LYS A 71 -9.59 -3.02 -15.04
N SER A 72 -9.96 -4.20 -14.53
CA SER A 72 -11.18 -4.93 -14.89
C SER A 72 -12.48 -4.14 -14.64
N ILE A 73 -12.47 -3.23 -13.65
CA ILE A 73 -13.63 -2.41 -13.27
C ILE A 73 -13.37 -0.91 -13.38
N GLY A 74 -12.19 -0.51 -13.87
CA GLY A 74 -11.80 0.89 -14.05
C GLY A 74 -11.79 1.71 -12.75
N LYS A 75 -11.51 1.10 -11.60
CA LYS A 75 -11.54 1.79 -10.30
C LYS A 75 -10.14 2.00 -9.73
N ASN A 76 -9.89 3.23 -9.27
CA ASN A 76 -8.72 3.58 -8.47
C ASN A 76 -9.08 3.46 -6.98
N VAL A 77 -8.28 2.70 -6.24
CA VAL A 77 -8.48 2.46 -4.81
C VAL A 77 -7.20 2.79 -4.07
N SER A 78 -7.30 3.65 -3.06
CA SER A 78 -6.21 4.03 -2.18
C SER A 78 -6.28 3.20 -0.90
N TYR A 79 -5.11 2.71 -0.52
CA TYR A 79 -4.84 1.90 0.66
C TYR A 79 -3.84 2.67 1.52
N ALA A 80 -4.22 2.97 2.77
CA ALA A 80 -3.39 3.68 3.73
C ALA A 80 -2.24 2.81 4.25
N GLN A 81 -1.32 3.40 5.01
CA GLN A 81 -0.23 2.66 5.65
C GLN A 81 -0.72 1.61 6.65
N GLU A 82 -1.87 1.86 7.28
CA GLU A 82 -2.51 0.90 8.18
C GLU A 82 -3.96 0.71 7.72
N ILE A 83 -4.33 -0.55 7.56
CA ILE A 83 -5.67 -0.99 7.18
C ILE A 83 -6.16 -1.92 8.28
N SER A 84 -7.41 -1.78 8.70
CA SER A 84 -8.02 -2.70 9.65
C SER A 84 -9.47 -2.99 9.31
N ALA A 85 -9.95 -4.14 9.77
CA ALA A 85 -11.32 -4.58 9.59
C ALA A 85 -11.70 -5.63 10.65
N PHE A 86 -13.00 -5.91 10.75
CA PHE A 86 -13.52 -7.10 11.40
C PHE A 86 -13.95 -8.10 10.33
N VAL A 87 -13.36 -9.28 10.36
CA VAL A 87 -13.62 -10.35 9.39
C VAL A 87 -14.77 -11.23 9.85
N GLN A 88 -15.56 -11.66 8.87
CA GLN A 88 -16.60 -12.68 8.99
C GLN A 88 -16.59 -13.47 7.68
N ASN A 89 -17.21 -14.64 7.68
CA ASN A 89 -17.29 -15.41 6.45
C ASN A 89 -17.96 -14.56 5.33
N HIS A 90 -17.30 -14.48 4.18
CA HIS A 90 -17.66 -13.67 3.01
C HIS A 90 -17.77 -12.16 3.24
N ARG A 91 -17.19 -11.62 4.34
CA ARG A 91 -17.41 -10.21 4.70
C ARG A 91 -16.30 -9.57 5.53
N LEU A 92 -15.98 -8.33 5.18
CA LEU A 92 -15.16 -7.40 5.95
C LEU A 92 -16.04 -6.24 6.44
N LYS A 93 -16.03 -5.97 7.74
CA LYS A 93 -16.80 -4.91 8.41
C LYS A 93 -15.90 -3.85 9.01
N LYS A 94 -16.43 -2.63 9.12
CA LYS A 94 -15.72 -1.46 9.69
C LYS A 94 -14.31 -1.31 9.10
N VAL A 95 -14.22 -1.48 7.78
CA VAL A 95 -12.97 -1.32 7.05
C VAL A 95 -12.46 0.10 7.25
N THR A 96 -11.18 0.22 7.58
CA THR A 96 -10.48 1.51 7.68
C THR A 96 -9.27 1.52 6.74
N GLY A 97 -8.78 2.71 6.40
CA GLY A 97 -7.61 2.84 5.53
C GLY A 97 -7.88 2.57 4.04
N VAL A 98 -9.12 2.26 3.63
CA VAL A 98 -9.47 2.00 2.22
C VAL A 98 -10.41 3.08 1.68
N LYS A 99 -10.04 3.66 0.53
CA LYS A 99 -10.84 4.66 -0.18
C LYS A 99 -10.93 4.33 -1.67
N SER A 100 -12.11 4.46 -2.26
CA SER A 100 -12.29 4.38 -3.71
C SER A 100 -12.41 5.77 -4.30
N ARG A 101 -11.86 5.99 -5.50
CA ARG A 101 -12.04 7.24 -6.24
C ARG A 101 -13.36 7.18 -7.01
N GLU A 102 -14.25 8.11 -6.70
CA GLU A 102 -15.50 8.32 -7.42
C GLU A 102 -15.47 9.71 -8.04
N LEU A 103 -15.52 9.79 -9.37
CA LEU A 103 -15.34 11.02 -10.14
C LEU A 103 -14.11 11.81 -9.66
N LEU A 104 -14.32 12.92 -8.94
CA LEU A 104 -13.27 13.82 -8.45
C LEU A 104 -12.95 13.65 -6.96
N ILE A 105 -13.68 12.80 -6.23
CA ILE A 105 -13.54 12.68 -4.76
C ILE A 105 -13.11 11.27 -4.33
N TRP A 106 -12.42 11.19 -3.19
CA TRP A 106 -12.08 9.93 -2.53
C TRP A 106 -13.15 9.59 -1.49
N VAL A 107 -13.78 8.42 -1.64
CA VAL A 107 -14.87 7.96 -0.79
C VAL A 107 -14.40 6.76 0.03
N THR A 108 -14.59 6.81 1.35
CA THR A 108 -14.23 5.72 2.26
C THR A 108 -15.14 4.50 2.07
N ILE A 109 -14.56 3.31 2.21
CA ILE A 109 -15.29 2.04 2.23
C ILE A 109 -15.35 1.55 3.67
N SER A 110 -16.54 1.15 4.13
CA SER A 110 -16.78 0.65 5.50
C SER A 110 -17.11 -0.84 5.55
N ASP A 111 -17.75 -1.37 4.51
CA ASP A 111 -18.10 -2.79 4.44
C ASP A 111 -17.81 -3.33 3.05
N ILE A 112 -17.33 -4.57 3.00
CA ILE A 112 -17.12 -5.34 1.78
C ILE A 112 -17.72 -6.72 2.02
N PHE A 113 -18.59 -7.22 1.15
CA PHE A 113 -19.18 -8.53 1.32
C PHE A 113 -19.64 -9.17 0.01
N ILE A 114 -19.68 -10.48 -0.05
CA ILE A 114 -20.31 -11.24 -1.13
C ILE A 114 -21.74 -11.57 -0.71
N ASP A 115 -22.72 -11.31 -1.58
CA ASP A 115 -24.10 -11.69 -1.31
C ASP A 115 -24.26 -13.20 -1.55
N LEU A 116 -24.64 -13.96 -0.52
CA LEU A 116 -24.82 -15.41 -0.65
C LEU A 116 -25.96 -15.78 -1.61
N LYS A 117 -26.90 -14.85 -1.90
CA LYS A 117 -27.94 -15.06 -2.91
C LYS A 117 -27.42 -14.86 -4.34
N ASN A 118 -26.31 -14.15 -4.49
CA ASN A 118 -25.63 -13.88 -5.75
C ASN A 118 -24.12 -13.87 -5.53
N SER A 119 -23.56 -15.07 -5.37
CA SER A 119 -22.16 -15.30 -5.01
C SER A 119 -21.17 -14.84 -6.07
N GLU A 120 -21.64 -14.47 -7.26
CA GLU A 120 -20.82 -13.94 -8.35
C GLU A 120 -20.46 -12.47 -8.16
N ARG A 121 -21.08 -11.78 -7.19
CA ARG A 121 -20.87 -10.35 -6.97
C ARG A 121 -20.37 -10.02 -5.57
N ILE A 122 -19.34 -9.17 -5.54
CA ILE A 122 -18.83 -8.54 -4.33
C ILE A 122 -19.38 -7.10 -4.24
N VAL A 123 -19.80 -6.71 -3.04
CA VAL A 123 -20.44 -5.42 -2.74
C VAL A 123 -19.55 -4.61 -1.82
N PHE A 124 -19.29 -3.36 -2.21
CA PHE A 124 -18.56 -2.37 -1.43
C PHE A 124 -19.54 -1.30 -0.97
N ARG A 125 -19.54 -0.99 0.33
CA ARG A 125 -20.44 -0.02 0.95
C ARG A 125 -19.64 1.11 1.60
N THR A 126 -20.17 2.32 1.49
CA THR A 126 -19.65 3.51 2.17
C THR A 126 -20.33 3.69 3.53
N PRO A 127 -19.73 4.43 4.47
CA PRO A 127 -20.38 4.75 5.75
C PRO A 127 -21.75 5.43 5.60
N ALA A 128 -21.97 6.14 4.48
CA ALA A 128 -23.23 6.81 4.16
C ALA A 128 -24.31 5.86 3.59
N GLY A 129 -24.05 4.54 3.54
CA GLY A 129 -25.01 3.53 3.08
C GLY A 129 -25.08 3.33 1.56
N MET A 130 -24.33 4.10 0.78
CA MET A 130 -24.22 3.87 -0.67
C MET A 130 -23.41 2.60 -0.95
N SER A 131 -23.81 1.86 -1.98
CA SER A 131 -23.09 0.64 -2.36
C SER A 131 -22.85 0.52 -3.87
N ARG A 132 -21.82 -0.26 -4.20
CA ARG A 132 -21.47 -0.65 -5.56
C ARG A 132 -21.14 -2.14 -5.57
N ALA A 133 -21.61 -2.84 -6.59
CA ALA A 133 -21.40 -4.28 -6.75
C ALA A 133 -20.62 -4.56 -8.03
N PHE A 134 -19.62 -5.42 -7.94
CA PHE A 134 -18.74 -5.80 -9.04
C PHE A 134 -18.64 -7.32 -9.14
N PRO A 135 -18.28 -7.89 -10.30
CA PRO A 135 -18.01 -9.32 -10.40
C PRO A 135 -16.86 -9.73 -9.47
N VAL A 136 -17.00 -10.86 -8.79
CA VAL A 136 -15.94 -11.44 -7.94
C VAL A 136 -14.65 -11.68 -8.73
N SER A 137 -14.77 -12.13 -9.98
CA SER A 137 -13.65 -12.37 -10.89
C SER A 137 -12.76 -11.14 -11.13
N ALA A 138 -13.27 -9.92 -10.92
CA ALA A 138 -12.48 -8.70 -11.03
C ALA A 138 -11.42 -8.55 -9.93
N PHE A 139 -11.52 -9.32 -8.86
CA PHE A 139 -10.67 -9.29 -7.66
C PHE A 139 -9.95 -10.62 -7.44
N VAL A 140 -9.91 -11.49 -8.44
CA VAL A 140 -9.13 -12.73 -8.40
C VAL A 140 -7.87 -12.52 -9.22
N VAL A 141 -6.71 -12.78 -8.62
CA VAL A 141 -5.40 -12.68 -9.29
C VAL A 141 -4.72 -14.03 -9.31
N ASN A 142 -4.06 -14.33 -10.43
CA ASN A 142 -3.15 -15.47 -10.51
C ASN A 142 -1.84 -15.10 -9.82
N GLU A 143 -1.43 -15.88 -8.82
CA GLU A 143 -0.29 -15.60 -7.94
C GLU A 143 1.05 -15.47 -8.71
N GLU A 144 1.18 -16.11 -9.87
CA GLU A 144 2.35 -16.00 -10.75
C GLU A 144 2.47 -14.65 -11.48
N VAL A 145 1.34 -13.96 -11.73
CA VAL A 145 1.31 -12.69 -12.45
C VAL A 145 1.65 -11.51 -11.53
N GLU A 146 1.30 -11.61 -10.25
CA GLU A 146 1.63 -10.61 -9.23
C GLU A 146 3.13 -10.58 -8.89
N LYS A 147 3.81 -11.73 -8.87
CA LYS A 147 5.27 -11.80 -8.67
C LYS A 147 6.02 -11.03 -9.77
N LYS A 148 5.72 -11.32 -11.04
CA LYS A 148 6.35 -10.64 -12.20
C LYS A 148 6.12 -9.13 -12.21
N LYS A 149 4.91 -8.66 -11.87
CA LYS A 149 4.62 -7.22 -11.80
C LYS A 149 5.34 -6.52 -10.64
N ASN A 150 5.47 -7.20 -9.50
CA ASN A 150 6.20 -6.64 -8.37
C ASN A 150 7.69 -6.52 -8.68
N ASP A 151 8.28 -7.50 -9.35
CA ASP A 151 9.67 -7.47 -9.80
C ASP A 151 9.90 -6.32 -10.81
N GLU A 152 9.02 -6.17 -11.82
CA GLU A 152 9.09 -5.07 -12.79
C GLU A 152 8.90 -3.67 -12.16
N GLU A 153 8.05 -3.53 -11.13
CA GLU A 153 7.89 -2.26 -10.42
C GLU A 153 9.05 -1.94 -9.46
N VAL A 154 9.80 -2.95 -9.01
CA VAL A 154 11.01 -2.76 -8.21
C VAL A 154 12.17 -2.34 -9.11
N GLU A 155 12.34 -2.97 -10.28
CA GLU A 155 13.34 -2.55 -11.26
C GLU A 155 13.15 -1.09 -11.68
N LYS A 156 11.93 -0.68 -12.04
CA LYS A 156 11.65 0.72 -12.44
C LYS A 156 11.96 1.74 -11.35
N LYS A 157 11.71 1.41 -10.08
CA LYS A 157 12.03 2.31 -8.95
C LYS A 157 13.53 2.38 -8.69
N ASN A 158 14.23 1.26 -8.86
CA ASN A 158 15.68 1.23 -8.72
C ASN A 158 16.35 2.04 -9.84
N ASP A 159 15.86 1.94 -11.07
CA ASP A 159 16.37 2.73 -12.20
C ASP A 159 16.17 4.24 -11.99
N GLU A 160 14.98 4.66 -11.52
CA GLU A 160 14.72 6.06 -11.17
C GLU A 160 15.60 6.57 -10.02
N GLU A 161 15.89 5.73 -9.02
CA GLU A 161 16.73 6.11 -7.88
C GLU A 161 18.23 6.17 -8.26
N VAL A 162 18.67 5.34 -9.20
CA VAL A 162 20.04 5.34 -9.75
C VAL A 162 20.26 6.55 -10.66
N GLU A 163 19.29 6.93 -11.50
CA GLU A 163 19.37 8.16 -12.30
C GLU A 163 19.41 9.41 -11.40
N LYS A 164 18.65 9.43 -10.31
CA LYS A 164 18.64 10.56 -9.39
C LYS A 164 19.98 10.74 -8.67
N LYS A 165 20.59 9.65 -8.18
CA LYS A 165 21.92 9.68 -7.54
C LYS A 165 23.03 10.11 -8.49
N LYS A 166 22.97 9.68 -9.76
CA LYS A 166 23.93 10.13 -10.78
C LYS A 166 23.82 11.63 -11.07
N ASN A 167 22.60 12.16 -11.13
CA ASN A 167 22.39 13.59 -11.35
C ASN A 167 22.84 14.41 -10.14
N ASP A 168 22.57 13.96 -8.91
CA ASP A 168 23.00 14.66 -7.69
C ASP A 168 24.54 14.69 -7.56
N GLU A 169 25.24 13.59 -7.87
CA GLU A 169 26.72 13.55 -7.91
C GLU A 169 27.33 14.42 -9.02
N GLU A 170 26.63 14.60 -10.15
CA GLU A 170 27.11 15.43 -11.25
C GLU A 170 26.92 16.93 -10.99
N VAL A 171 25.90 17.30 -10.19
CA VAL A 171 25.68 18.67 -9.72
C VAL A 171 26.73 19.06 -8.67
N GLU A 172 27.03 18.17 -7.71
CA GLU A 172 28.06 18.41 -6.69
C GLU A 172 29.46 18.58 -7.30
N LYS A 173 29.79 17.84 -8.36
CA LYS A 173 31.08 18.02 -9.08
C LYS A 173 31.16 19.36 -9.80
N LYS A 174 30.07 19.80 -10.45
CA LYS A 174 30.03 21.07 -11.16
C LYS A 174 30.08 22.27 -10.21
N GLU A 175 29.50 22.19 -9.02
CA GLU A 175 29.62 23.25 -8.00
C GLU A 175 31.05 23.35 -7.43
N ASN A 176 31.71 22.21 -7.19
CA ASN A 176 33.09 22.20 -6.72
C ASN A 176 34.09 22.72 -7.77
N ASP A 177 33.89 22.41 -9.05
CA ASP A 177 34.72 22.92 -10.14
C ASP A 177 34.60 24.46 -10.29
N VAL A 178 33.42 25.03 -10.04
CA VAL A 178 33.19 26.49 -10.09
C VAL A 178 33.89 27.19 -8.92
N GLU A 179 33.81 26.65 -7.70
CA GLU A 179 34.53 27.21 -6.54
C GLU A 179 36.06 27.15 -6.68
N GLU A 180 36.61 26.13 -7.37
CA GLU A 180 38.06 26.01 -7.57
C GLU A 180 38.59 27.01 -8.61
N VAL A 181 37.75 27.40 -9.57
CA VAL A 181 38.09 28.44 -10.57
C VAL A 181 38.04 29.84 -9.94
N GLU A 182 37.04 30.14 -9.10
CA GLU A 182 36.94 31.44 -8.41
C GLU A 182 38.08 31.65 -7.39
N LYS A 183 38.60 30.59 -6.76
CA LYS A 183 39.77 30.69 -5.87
C LYS A 183 41.06 30.98 -6.64
N LYS A 184 41.22 30.41 -7.84
CA LYS A 184 42.41 30.64 -8.69
C LYS A 184 42.45 32.03 -9.32
N GLU A 185 41.31 32.67 -9.59
CA GLU A 185 41.28 34.07 -10.06
C GLU A 185 41.66 35.07 -8.95
N ASN A 186 41.29 34.80 -7.70
CA ASN A 186 41.62 35.68 -6.58
C ASN A 186 43.11 35.63 -6.17
N ASP A 187 43.78 34.50 -6.34
CA ASP A 187 45.23 34.37 -6.05
C ASP A 187 46.11 35.12 -7.07
N VAL A 188 45.60 35.40 -8.28
CA VAL A 188 46.35 36.13 -9.33
C VAL A 188 46.35 37.64 -9.07
N GLU A 189 45.28 38.21 -8.50
CA GLU A 189 45.20 39.64 -8.18
C GLU A 189 46.05 40.07 -6.95
N GLU A 190 46.42 39.15 -6.06
CA GLU A 190 47.22 39.48 -4.86
C GLU A 190 48.74 39.53 -5.14
N VAL A 191 49.19 38.97 -6.27
CA VAL A 191 50.61 38.99 -6.69
C VAL A 191 50.99 40.29 -7.40
N GLU A 192 50.03 41.00 -8.03
CA GLU A 192 50.30 42.28 -8.71
C GLU A 192 50.28 43.53 -7.80
N LYS A 193 50.04 43.37 -6.49
CA LYS A 193 49.99 44.47 -5.51
C LYS A 193 51.16 44.51 -4.50
N LYS A 194 52.24 43.77 -4.72
CA LYS A 194 53.47 43.83 -3.91
C LYS A 194 54.68 44.36 -4.68
#